data_AF-A0A257QZD2-F1
#
_entry.id   AF-A0A257QZD2-F1
#
_cell.length_a   1.000
_cell.length_b   1.000
_cell.length_c   1.000
_cell.angle_alpha   90.00
_cell.angle_beta   90.00
_cell.angle_gamma   90.00
#
_symmetry.space_group_name_H-M   'P 1'
#
loop_
_entity.id
_entity.type
_entity.pdbx_description
1 polymer ?
#
loop_
_entity_poly.entity_id
_entity_poly.type
_entity_poly.pdbx_seq_one_letter_code
_entity_poly.pdbx_strand_id
1 'polypeptide(L)'
;MSSKSSDSKNTLYCSFCGKSQHEVRKLIAGPTVFICDECVELCMDIIREEHKTHMVKSRDGVPTPREICKVLDDYVIGQGHAKKVLSVAVHNHYKRLAHATKNNDIEIAKSNIMLVGPTGSGKTTSLYAMLSELNQISRNILTIEDPIEYDLPGIGQTQVNSKVHMTFAKGLRAILRQDPDVVMIGEIRDLETAEIAVQASLTGHLVLSTLHTNSALGALTRLNDMGVESFLLSSSIVGLIAQRLVRKLCVTCREPHLLSDEEHRLMRLTDDTDCSLVYQPVGCDTCHHTGYKGRTGIYELILVDEPVREMIHHNKSISELESYLRPRVPTIREDGFKRVLAGDTSLTEVLRVTSG
;
A
#
# COMPACT_ATOMS: atom_id res chain seq x y z
N MET A 1 -7.65 -57.08 -18.33
CA MET A 1 -7.26 -56.13 -19.39
C MET A 1 -8.10 -54.87 -19.22
N SER A 2 -7.39 -53.74 -19.18
CA SER A 2 -7.77 -52.34 -18.90
C SER A 2 -9.22 -51.91 -18.81
N SER A 3 -9.57 -51.39 -17.64
CA SER A 3 -10.53 -50.31 -17.44
C SER A 3 -9.95 -48.99 -17.99
N LYS A 4 -10.60 -48.40 -18.99
CA LYS A 4 -10.37 -47.00 -19.40
C LYS A 4 -11.57 -46.15 -19.03
N SER A 5 -11.26 -44.88 -18.74
CA SER A 5 -12.08 -43.66 -18.68
C SER A 5 -12.99 -43.42 -17.47
N SER A 6 -12.48 -42.67 -16.49
CA SER A 6 -13.31 -41.84 -15.60
C SER A 6 -12.71 -40.47 -15.20
N ASP A 7 -11.56 -40.04 -15.73
CA ASP A 7 -10.85 -38.85 -15.20
C ASP A 7 -11.05 -37.53 -15.97
N SER A 8 -11.88 -37.50 -17.00
CA SER A 8 -11.94 -36.36 -17.94
C SER A 8 -13.02 -35.30 -17.65
N LYS A 9 -13.64 -35.28 -16.45
CA LYS A 9 -14.79 -34.39 -16.16
C LYS A 9 -14.53 -33.22 -15.23
N ASN A 10 -13.30 -32.99 -14.75
CA ASN A 10 -13.04 -31.88 -13.82
C ASN A 10 -11.67 -31.20 -13.99
N THR A 11 -11.06 -31.31 -15.16
CA THR A 11 -9.78 -30.64 -15.45
C THR A 11 -10.01 -29.14 -15.57
N LEU A 12 -9.30 -28.36 -14.74
CA LEU A 12 -9.31 -26.90 -14.79
C LEU A 12 -8.34 -26.39 -15.85
N TYR A 13 -8.69 -25.26 -16.47
CA TYR A 13 -7.91 -24.64 -17.54
C TYR A 13 -7.64 -23.17 -17.24
N CYS A 14 -6.47 -22.70 -17.61
CA CYS A 14 -6.16 -21.27 -17.57
C CYS A 14 -7.02 -20.52 -18.59
N SER A 15 -7.72 -19.49 -18.12
CA SER A 15 -8.59 -18.62 -18.93
C SER A 15 -7.82 -17.72 -19.91
N PHE A 16 -6.49 -17.65 -19.81
CA PHE A 16 -5.63 -16.80 -20.66
C PHE A 16 -4.90 -17.60 -21.74
N CYS A 17 -4.15 -18.64 -21.38
CA CYS A 17 -3.39 -19.44 -22.34
C CYS A 17 -4.06 -20.77 -22.75
N GLY A 18 -5.15 -21.15 -22.09
CA GLY A 18 -5.86 -22.41 -22.37
C GLY A 18 -5.16 -23.68 -21.86
N LYS A 19 -3.98 -23.59 -21.25
CA LYS A 19 -3.28 -24.74 -20.67
C LYS A 19 -4.08 -25.35 -19.52
N SER A 20 -4.08 -26.68 -19.43
CA SER A 20 -4.71 -27.42 -18.34
C SER A 20 -3.87 -27.35 -17.05
N GLN A 21 -4.50 -27.64 -15.91
CA GLN A 21 -3.83 -27.74 -14.60
C GLN A 21 -2.68 -28.78 -14.55
N HIS A 22 -2.57 -29.67 -15.54
CA HIS A 22 -1.48 -30.65 -15.64
C HIS A 22 -0.29 -30.14 -16.45
N GLU A 23 -0.47 -29.05 -17.19
CA GLU A 23 0.54 -28.46 -18.08
C GLU A 23 1.25 -27.26 -17.47
N VAL A 24 0.82 -26.81 -16.29
CA VAL A 24 1.36 -25.64 -15.58
C VAL A 24 1.61 -25.98 -14.12
N ARG A 25 2.57 -25.29 -13.50
CA ARG A 25 3.00 -25.61 -12.13
C ARG A 25 1.95 -25.17 -11.11
N LYS A 26 1.25 -24.07 -11.36
CA LYS A 26 0.17 -23.57 -10.49
C LYS A 26 -0.97 -22.99 -11.29
N LEU A 27 -2.18 -23.17 -10.77
CA LEU A 27 -3.40 -22.51 -11.24
C LEU A 27 -3.97 -21.70 -10.08
N ILE A 28 -4.11 -20.39 -10.26
CA ILE A 28 -4.70 -19.47 -9.28
C ILE A 28 -6.19 -19.40 -9.53
N ALA A 29 -7.00 -19.73 -8.52
CA ALA A 29 -8.45 -19.73 -8.60
C ALA A 29 -9.05 -18.36 -8.26
N GLY A 30 -9.81 -17.80 -9.19
CA GLY A 30 -10.75 -16.70 -8.94
C GLY A 30 -12.19 -17.20 -8.81
N PRO A 31 -13.15 -16.31 -8.52
CA PRO A 31 -14.56 -16.68 -8.36
C PRO A 31 -15.17 -17.36 -9.60
N THR A 32 -14.68 -17.04 -10.80
CA THR A 32 -15.21 -17.55 -12.09
C THR A 32 -14.14 -17.87 -13.12
N VAL A 33 -12.86 -17.64 -12.82
CA VAL A 33 -11.74 -17.77 -13.77
C VAL A 33 -10.53 -18.39 -13.09
N PHE A 34 -9.66 -19.01 -13.88
CA PHE A 34 -8.39 -19.54 -13.39
C PHE A 34 -7.22 -18.98 -14.22
N ILE A 35 -6.12 -18.62 -13.58
CA ILE A 35 -4.95 -18.06 -14.25
C ILE A 35 -3.73 -18.89 -13.89
N CYS A 36 -2.93 -19.33 -14.86
CA CYS A 36 -1.69 -20.08 -14.56
C CYS A 36 -0.55 -19.14 -14.16
N ASP A 37 0.43 -19.70 -13.47
CA ASP A 37 1.64 -18.99 -13.06
C ASP A 37 2.39 -18.36 -14.24
N GLU A 38 2.51 -19.06 -15.37
CA GLU A 38 3.18 -18.52 -16.57
C GLU A 38 2.48 -17.27 -17.14
N CYS A 39 1.14 -17.24 -17.15
CA CYS A 39 0.40 -16.06 -17.62
C CYS A 39 0.50 -14.89 -16.63
N VAL A 40 0.61 -15.18 -15.33
CA VAL A 40 0.88 -14.13 -14.34
C VAL A 40 2.29 -13.57 -14.53
N GLU A 41 3.30 -14.41 -14.73
CA GLU A 41 4.67 -13.99 -15.02
C GLU A 41 4.75 -13.16 -16.30
N LEU A 42 4.13 -13.61 -17.39
CA LEU A 42 4.10 -12.87 -18.65
C LEU A 42 3.42 -11.50 -18.52
N CYS A 43 2.26 -11.45 -17.84
CA CYS A 43 1.61 -10.17 -17.56
C CYS A 43 2.49 -9.26 -16.71
N MET A 44 3.21 -9.80 -15.73
CA MET A 44 4.12 -9.03 -14.88
C MET A 44 5.36 -8.55 -15.65
N ASP A 45 5.88 -9.32 -16.60
CA ASP A 45 6.98 -8.90 -17.45
C ASP A 45 6.55 -7.79 -18.41
N ILE A 46 5.34 -7.86 -18.97
CA ILE A 46 4.76 -6.77 -19.77
C ILE A 46 4.61 -5.50 -18.92
N ILE A 47 4.10 -5.62 -17.69
CA ILE A 47 3.99 -4.50 -16.76
C ILE A 47 5.37 -3.93 -16.42
N ARG A 48 6.37 -4.78 -16.14
CA ARG A 48 7.75 -4.35 -15.85
C ARG A 48 8.42 -3.66 -17.04
N GLU A 49 8.15 -4.10 -18.26
CA GLU A 49 8.66 -3.47 -19.48
C GLU A 49 8.01 -2.11 -19.74
N GLU A 50 6.71 -1.95 -19.49
CA GLU A 50 6.04 -0.64 -19.53
C GLU A 50 6.61 0.35 -18.48
N HIS A 51 7.07 -0.14 -17.34
CA HIS A 51 7.64 0.68 -16.26
C HIS A 51 9.16 0.94 -16.36
N LYS A 52 9.88 0.34 -17.32
CA LYS A 52 11.35 0.54 -17.47
C LYS A 52 11.76 1.92 -17.98
N THR A 53 10.82 2.70 -18.49
CA THR A 53 11.06 4.10 -18.89
C THR A 53 10.69 5.04 -17.75
N HIS A 54 11.68 5.36 -16.90
CA HIS A 54 11.95 6.68 -16.29
C HIS A 54 12.61 6.58 -14.91
N MET A 55 13.92 6.30 -14.85
CA MET A 55 14.71 6.74 -13.70
C MET A 55 16.05 7.32 -14.16
N VAL A 56 16.20 8.63 -13.96
CA VAL A 56 17.46 9.35 -14.09
C VAL A 56 18.24 9.10 -12.80
N LYS A 57 19.42 8.49 -12.89
CA LYS A 57 20.30 8.24 -11.74
C LYS A 57 20.94 9.56 -11.29
N SER A 58 20.78 9.93 -10.02
CA SER A 58 21.55 11.02 -9.41
C SER A 58 23.02 10.60 -9.19
N ARG A 59 23.92 11.59 -9.09
CA ARG A 59 25.38 11.43 -9.03
C ARG A 59 25.90 10.62 -7.82
N ASP A 60 25.11 10.52 -6.76
CA ASP A 60 25.47 9.85 -5.49
C ASP A 60 24.64 8.58 -5.23
N GLY A 61 23.81 8.14 -6.19
CA GLY A 61 22.95 6.96 -6.05
C GLY A 61 21.72 7.13 -5.14
N VAL A 62 21.65 8.22 -4.36
CA VAL A 62 20.49 8.58 -3.55
C VAL A 62 19.52 9.43 -4.39
N PRO A 63 18.28 8.98 -4.66
CA PRO A 63 17.29 9.80 -5.34
C PRO A 63 16.90 11.00 -4.47
N THR A 64 16.76 12.16 -5.10
CA THR A 64 16.35 13.41 -4.48
C THR A 64 14.88 13.36 -4.05
N PRO A 65 14.45 14.20 -3.09
CA PRO A 65 13.04 14.26 -2.72
C PRO A 65 12.11 14.59 -3.90
N ARG A 66 12.61 15.30 -4.92
CA ARG A 66 11.83 15.61 -6.13
C ARG A 66 11.62 14.37 -7.00
N GLU A 67 12.63 13.52 -7.13
CA GLU A 67 12.53 12.27 -7.90
C GLU A 67 11.58 11.28 -7.21
N ILE A 68 11.70 11.13 -5.88
CA ILE A 68 10.78 10.28 -5.11
C ILE A 68 9.34 10.82 -5.20
N CYS A 69 9.16 12.14 -5.10
CA CYS A 69 7.83 12.76 -5.22
C CYS A 69 7.22 12.54 -6.61
N LYS A 70 8.04 12.54 -7.67
CA LYS A 70 7.59 12.29 -9.04
C LYS A 70 7.09 10.86 -9.21
N VAL A 71 7.77 9.88 -8.62
CA VAL A 71 7.26 8.50 -8.58
C VAL A 71 5.93 8.44 -7.84
N LEU A 72 5.81 9.12 -6.69
CA LEU A 72 4.55 9.19 -5.93
C LEU A 72 3.41 9.89 -6.70
N ASP A 73 3.71 10.80 -7.63
CA ASP A 73 2.70 11.47 -8.45
C ASP A 73 1.97 10.50 -9.38
N ASP A 74 2.63 9.43 -9.82
CA ASP A 74 2.03 8.39 -10.69
C ASP A 74 0.98 7.55 -9.94
N TYR A 75 1.07 7.48 -8.61
CA TYR A 75 0.20 6.64 -7.77
C TYR A 75 -0.79 7.46 -6.92
N VAL A 76 -0.41 8.66 -6.49
CA VAL A 76 -1.16 9.51 -5.53
C VAL A 76 -1.41 10.89 -6.12
N ILE A 77 -2.67 11.18 -6.48
CA ILE A 77 -3.08 12.47 -7.04
C ILE A 77 -3.27 13.49 -5.90
N GLY A 78 -2.65 14.67 -6.01
CA GLY A 78 -2.71 15.71 -4.95
C GLY A 78 -1.79 15.40 -3.76
N GLN A 79 -2.10 15.89 -2.55
CA GLN A 79 -1.30 15.66 -1.32
C GLN A 79 0.16 16.12 -1.39
N GLY A 80 0.43 17.25 -2.08
CA GLY A 80 1.79 17.71 -2.36
C GLY A 80 2.67 17.92 -1.11
N HIS A 81 2.11 18.35 0.01
CA HIS A 81 2.85 18.46 1.27
C HIS A 81 3.27 17.08 1.79
N ALA A 82 2.35 16.12 1.83
CA ALA A 82 2.60 14.79 2.37
C ALA A 82 3.58 14.00 1.48
N LYS A 83 3.43 14.08 0.15
CA LYS A 83 4.40 13.53 -0.79
C LYS A 83 5.79 14.15 -0.63
N LYS A 84 5.89 15.47 -0.45
CA LYS A 84 7.17 16.14 -0.18
C LYS A 84 7.80 15.65 1.12
N VAL A 85 7.04 15.57 2.21
CA VAL A 85 7.58 15.13 3.51
C VAL A 85 7.99 13.65 3.46
N LEU A 86 7.17 12.77 2.86
CA LEU A 86 7.54 11.36 2.68
C LEU A 86 8.79 11.24 1.81
N SER A 87 8.86 11.99 0.71
CA SER A 87 10.03 12.01 -0.16
C SER A 87 11.28 12.53 0.55
N VAL A 88 11.14 13.53 1.41
CA VAL A 88 12.23 14.05 2.26
C VAL A 88 12.61 13.04 3.33
N ALA A 89 11.67 12.34 3.96
CA ALA A 89 11.93 11.31 4.97
C ALA A 89 12.68 10.13 4.35
N VAL A 90 12.23 9.64 3.20
CA VAL A 90 12.88 8.57 2.42
C VAL A 90 14.26 9.03 1.93
N HIS A 91 14.37 10.23 1.35
CA HIS A 91 15.66 10.79 0.95
C HIS A 91 16.63 10.96 2.12
N ASN A 92 16.17 11.46 3.26
CA ASN A 92 17.01 11.65 4.45
C ASN A 92 17.44 10.29 5.01
N HIS A 93 16.57 9.28 4.98
CA HIS A 93 16.93 7.91 5.31
C HIS A 93 18.03 7.38 4.36
N TYR A 94 17.89 7.59 3.05
CA TYR A 94 18.89 7.20 2.06
C TYR A 94 20.24 7.92 2.22
N LYS A 95 20.20 9.23 2.46
CA LYS A 95 21.39 10.03 2.71
C LYS A 95 22.12 9.53 3.96
N ARG A 96 21.40 9.10 5.00
CA ARG A 96 22.01 8.50 6.21
C ARG A 96 22.67 7.16 5.94
N LEU A 97 22.03 6.24 5.21
CA LEU A 97 22.67 4.97 4.83
C LEU A 97 23.97 5.19 4.04
N ALA A 98 23.97 6.17 3.13
CA ALA A 98 25.15 6.57 2.37
C ALA A 98 26.24 7.28 3.22
N HIS A 99 25.87 7.83 4.39
CA HIS A 99 26.80 8.51 5.32
C HIS A 99 27.23 7.64 6.51
N ALA A 100 26.45 6.64 6.92
CA ALA A 100 26.79 5.66 7.96
C ALA A 100 28.01 4.81 7.56
N THR A 101 28.22 4.62 6.27
CA THR A 101 29.45 4.04 5.71
C THR A 101 30.69 4.95 5.84
N LYS A 102 30.54 6.22 6.27
CA LYS A 102 31.63 7.22 6.34
C LYS A 102 31.90 7.82 7.71
N ASN A 103 30.94 7.90 8.65
CA ASN A 103 31.17 8.42 10.00
C ASN A 103 30.23 7.75 11.02
N ASN A 104 30.79 7.27 12.13
CA ASN A 104 30.14 6.44 13.15
C ASN A 104 29.23 7.19 14.14
N ASP A 105 28.92 8.46 13.92
CA ASP A 105 28.14 9.29 14.86
C ASP A 105 26.95 9.94 14.15
N ILE A 106 25.87 9.18 13.97
CA ILE A 106 24.55 9.73 13.61
C ILE A 106 23.51 9.08 14.51
N GLU A 107 22.82 9.92 15.27
CA GLU A 107 21.69 9.55 16.13
C GLU A 107 20.63 8.79 15.31
N ILE A 108 20.23 7.62 15.82
CA ILE A 108 19.35 6.67 15.14
C ILE A 108 17.96 7.29 14.95
N ALA A 109 17.67 7.78 13.75
CA ALA A 109 16.38 8.38 13.43
C ALA A 109 15.36 7.29 13.02
N LYS A 110 14.51 6.95 13.99
CA LYS A 110 13.13 6.39 13.96
C LYS A 110 12.51 6.26 12.57
N SER A 111 12.04 5.07 12.21
CA SER A 111 11.47 4.81 10.88
C SER A 111 10.43 3.68 10.88
N ASN A 112 9.23 3.90 11.43
CA ASN A 112 8.10 2.97 11.25
C ASN A 112 7.00 3.61 10.38
N ILE A 113 6.64 2.95 9.28
CA ILE A 113 5.55 3.36 8.39
C ILE A 113 4.49 2.27 8.37
N MET A 114 3.26 2.63 8.73
CA MET A 114 2.13 1.70 8.78
C MET A 114 1.19 1.95 7.62
N LEU A 115 0.93 0.91 6.82
CA LEU A 115 -0.12 0.91 5.80
C LEU A 115 -1.36 0.23 6.38
N VAL A 116 -2.46 0.96 6.44
CA VAL A 116 -3.70 0.50 7.03
C VAL A 116 -4.86 0.52 6.05
N GLY A 117 -5.80 -0.38 6.29
CA GLY A 117 -6.99 -0.53 5.47
C GLY A 117 -7.59 -1.92 5.61
N PRO A 118 -8.83 -2.13 5.15
CA PRO A 118 -9.47 -3.44 5.18
C PRO A 118 -8.80 -4.45 4.23
N THR A 119 -9.23 -5.72 4.28
CA THR A 119 -8.85 -6.73 3.29
C THR A 119 -9.22 -6.27 1.88
N GLY A 120 -8.34 -6.52 0.91
CA GLY A 120 -8.57 -6.15 -0.49
C GLY A 120 -8.41 -4.66 -0.80
N SER A 121 -7.88 -3.85 0.12
CA SER A 121 -7.58 -2.43 -0.15
C SER A 121 -6.28 -2.20 -0.91
N GLY A 122 -5.53 -3.25 -1.26
CA GLY A 122 -4.28 -3.15 -2.03
C GLY A 122 -3.04 -2.85 -1.20
N LYS A 123 -3.05 -3.07 0.12
CA LYS A 123 -1.90 -2.82 1.01
C LYS A 123 -0.65 -3.56 0.56
N THR A 124 -0.76 -4.86 0.29
CA THR A 124 0.37 -5.69 -0.15
C THR A 124 0.93 -5.18 -1.48
N THR A 125 0.08 -4.81 -2.43
CA THR A 125 0.51 -4.21 -3.70
C THR A 125 1.29 -2.92 -3.48
N SER A 126 0.81 -2.02 -2.62
CA SER A 126 1.51 -0.78 -2.27
C SER A 126 2.83 -1.04 -1.56
N LEU A 127 2.86 -1.98 -0.60
CA LEU A 127 4.10 -2.39 0.06
C LEU A 127 5.12 -2.93 -0.93
N TYR A 128 4.72 -3.81 -1.83
CA TYR A 128 5.62 -4.39 -2.82
C TYR A 128 6.14 -3.34 -3.80
N ALA A 129 5.32 -2.37 -4.19
CA ALA A 129 5.75 -1.23 -5.00
C ALA A 129 6.78 -0.37 -4.25
N MET A 130 6.53 -0.06 -2.98
CA MET A 130 7.50 0.65 -2.13
C MET A 130 8.80 -0.14 -2.01
N LEU A 131 8.74 -1.43 -1.71
CA LEU A 131 9.90 -2.30 -1.60
C LEU A 131 10.70 -2.37 -2.90
N SER A 132 10.03 -2.46 -4.05
CA SER A 132 10.68 -2.47 -5.37
C SER A 132 11.41 -1.15 -5.65
N GLU A 133 10.85 -0.01 -5.24
CA GLU A 133 11.51 1.30 -5.33
C GLU A 133 12.69 1.43 -4.35
N LEU A 134 12.60 0.78 -3.17
CA LEU A 134 13.68 0.70 -2.20
C LEU A 134 14.80 -0.27 -2.63
N ASN A 135 14.53 -1.18 -3.57
CA ASN A 135 15.39 -2.31 -3.93
C ASN A 135 16.63 -1.86 -4.70
N GLN A 136 17.69 -1.59 -3.95
CA GLN A 136 19.01 -1.25 -4.45
C GLN A 136 20.03 -2.26 -3.92
N ILE A 137 21.06 -2.58 -4.73
CA ILE A 137 22.11 -3.57 -4.38
C ILE A 137 22.78 -3.27 -3.02
N SER A 138 22.84 -2.00 -2.64
CA SER A 138 23.45 -1.56 -1.38
C SER A 138 22.56 -1.76 -0.15
N ARG A 139 21.41 -2.42 -0.27
CA ARG A 139 20.44 -2.58 0.82
C ARG A 139 20.02 -4.02 1.00
N ASN A 140 19.97 -4.43 2.25
CA ASN A 140 19.42 -5.70 2.66
C ASN A 140 17.94 -5.54 3.05
N ILE A 141 17.06 -5.99 2.18
CA ILE A 141 15.61 -5.92 2.38
C ILE A 141 15.09 -7.31 2.67
N LEU A 142 14.46 -7.48 3.84
CA LEU A 142 13.92 -8.75 4.29
C LEU A 142 12.45 -8.65 4.69
N THR A 143 11.67 -9.68 4.37
CA THR A 143 10.22 -9.71 4.64
C THR A 143 9.79 -10.95 5.41
N ILE A 144 8.71 -10.83 6.20
CA ILE A 144 7.98 -11.96 6.80
C ILE A 144 6.50 -11.86 6.43
N GLU A 145 5.95 -12.89 5.77
CA GLU A 145 4.65 -12.84 5.09
C GLU A 145 3.82 -14.12 5.27
N ASP A 146 2.49 -14.04 5.11
CA ASP A 146 1.58 -15.18 5.28
C ASP A 146 0.37 -15.11 4.31
N PRO A 147 0.45 -15.68 3.10
CA PRO A 147 1.64 -16.21 2.41
C PRO A 147 2.41 -15.12 1.65
N ILE A 148 3.51 -15.50 1.00
CA ILE A 148 4.15 -14.65 -0.02
C ILE A 148 3.25 -14.65 -1.27
N GLU A 149 2.86 -13.46 -1.75
CA GLU A 149 1.98 -13.32 -2.92
C GLU A 149 2.71 -13.65 -4.22
N TYR A 150 3.91 -13.09 -4.38
CA TYR A 150 4.82 -13.37 -5.49
C TYR A 150 6.27 -13.00 -5.12
N ASP A 151 7.21 -13.55 -5.88
CA ASP A 151 8.64 -13.32 -5.68
C ASP A 151 9.07 -11.91 -6.13
N LEU A 152 9.80 -11.22 -5.27
CA LEU A 152 10.41 -9.93 -5.50
C LEU A 152 11.93 -10.11 -5.69
N PRO A 153 12.45 -10.04 -6.93
CA PRO A 153 13.87 -10.26 -7.18
C PRO A 153 14.76 -9.30 -6.38
N GLY A 154 15.75 -9.84 -5.66
CA GLY A 154 16.68 -9.05 -4.84
C GLY A 154 16.21 -8.79 -3.41
N ILE A 155 15.01 -9.26 -3.04
CA ILE A 155 14.45 -9.13 -1.68
C ILE A 155 14.38 -10.51 -1.03
N GLY A 156 14.89 -10.63 0.20
CA GLY A 156 14.81 -11.89 0.94
C GLY A 156 13.44 -12.07 1.60
N GLN A 157 12.57 -12.86 0.98
CA GLN A 157 11.21 -13.08 1.49
C GLN A 157 11.10 -14.37 2.31
N THR A 158 10.63 -14.25 3.55
CA THR A 158 10.36 -15.40 4.44
C THR A 158 8.86 -15.59 4.59
N GLN A 159 8.38 -16.83 4.42
CA GLN A 159 6.97 -17.15 4.67
C GLN A 159 6.77 -17.75 6.07
N VAL A 160 5.70 -17.35 6.74
CA VAL A 160 5.16 -18.01 7.92
C VAL A 160 4.88 -19.48 7.58
N ASN A 161 5.24 -20.38 8.50
CA ASN A 161 5.06 -21.81 8.33
C ASN A 161 4.66 -22.46 9.65
N SER A 162 3.36 -22.74 9.78
CA SER A 162 2.77 -23.36 10.96
C SER A 162 3.31 -24.77 11.26
N LYS A 163 3.72 -25.53 10.22
CA LYS A 163 4.21 -26.92 10.39
C LYS A 163 5.53 -27.00 11.16
N VAL A 164 6.33 -25.94 11.12
CA VAL A 164 7.62 -25.83 11.83
C VAL A 164 7.60 -24.73 12.89
N HIS A 165 6.40 -24.25 13.25
CA HIS A 165 6.19 -23.15 14.20
C HIS A 165 7.02 -21.91 13.85
N MET A 166 7.09 -21.55 12.57
CA MET A 166 7.64 -20.27 12.10
C MET A 166 6.51 -19.24 12.07
N THR A 167 6.37 -18.47 13.16
CA THR A 167 5.38 -17.38 13.30
C THR A 167 5.96 -16.03 12.85
N PHE A 168 5.12 -14.99 12.75
CA PHE A 168 5.57 -13.61 12.49
C PHE A 168 6.64 -13.17 13.47
N ALA A 169 6.38 -13.25 14.79
CA ALA A 169 7.35 -12.87 15.81
C ALA A 169 8.67 -13.65 15.73
N LYS A 170 8.62 -14.97 15.46
CA LYS A 170 9.84 -15.80 15.33
C LYS A 170 10.63 -15.45 14.07
N GLY A 171 9.94 -15.30 12.94
CA GLY A 171 10.54 -14.90 11.66
C GLY A 171 11.18 -13.52 11.75
N LEU A 172 10.47 -12.55 12.32
CA LEU A 172 10.95 -11.19 12.53
C LEU A 172 12.22 -11.14 13.41
N ARG A 173 12.26 -11.89 14.53
CA ARG A 173 13.49 -11.99 15.33
C ARG A 173 14.67 -12.58 14.54
N ALA A 174 14.41 -13.53 13.64
CA ALA A 174 15.45 -14.11 12.80
C ALA A 174 15.97 -13.11 11.77
N ILE A 175 15.06 -12.38 11.12
CA ILE A 175 15.37 -11.30 10.17
C ILE A 175 16.25 -10.24 10.82
N LEU A 176 15.96 -9.80 12.04
CA LEU A 176 16.77 -8.79 12.74
C LEU A 176 18.21 -9.24 13.06
N ARG A 177 18.53 -10.53 12.94
CA ARG A 177 19.91 -11.06 13.05
C ARG A 177 20.60 -11.22 11.70
N GLN A 178 19.97 -10.79 10.62
CA GLN A 178 20.52 -10.85 9.27
C GLN A 178 21.06 -9.50 8.81
N ASP A 179 21.24 -8.54 9.73
CA ASP A 179 21.69 -7.17 9.42
C ASP A 179 20.83 -6.49 8.32
N PRO A 180 19.49 -6.41 8.48
CA PRO A 180 18.63 -5.77 7.49
C PRO A 180 18.71 -4.24 7.56
N ASP A 181 18.56 -3.57 6.43
CA ASP A 181 18.30 -2.13 6.37
C ASP A 181 16.80 -1.83 6.45
N VAL A 182 16.01 -2.67 5.75
CA VAL A 182 14.56 -2.54 5.62
C VAL A 182 13.90 -3.86 5.99
N VAL A 183 12.89 -3.78 6.84
CA VAL A 183 12.09 -4.94 7.26
C VAL A 183 10.63 -4.71 6.90
N MET A 184 10.05 -5.65 6.15
CA MET A 184 8.61 -5.65 5.89
C MET A 184 7.91 -6.78 6.67
N ILE A 185 6.86 -6.41 7.39
CA ILE A 185 6.02 -7.34 8.14
C ILE A 185 4.67 -7.36 7.42
N GLY A 186 4.26 -8.53 6.92
CA GLY A 186 3.03 -8.67 6.15
C GLY A 186 1.82 -8.09 6.90
N GLU A 187 1.74 -8.32 8.20
CA GLU A 187 0.79 -7.67 9.10
C GLU A 187 1.19 -7.81 10.58
N ILE A 188 0.70 -6.89 11.42
CA ILE A 188 0.79 -7.01 12.88
C ILE A 188 -0.58 -7.44 13.42
N ARG A 189 -0.66 -8.64 14.00
CA ARG A 189 -1.89 -9.19 14.59
C ARG A 189 -1.88 -9.28 16.12
N ASP A 190 -0.69 -9.30 16.71
CA ASP A 190 -0.47 -9.54 18.13
C ASP A 190 0.56 -8.57 18.73
N LEU A 191 0.55 -8.48 20.06
CA LEU A 191 1.44 -7.62 20.83
C LEU A 191 2.91 -7.99 20.61
N GLU A 192 3.23 -9.28 20.60
CA GLU A 192 4.61 -9.76 20.48
C GLU A 192 5.26 -9.25 19.18
N THR A 193 4.56 -9.40 18.04
CA THR A 193 5.03 -8.89 16.74
C THR A 193 5.11 -7.36 16.74
N ALA A 194 4.14 -6.68 17.35
CA ALA A 194 4.11 -5.22 17.45
C ALA A 194 5.32 -4.67 18.24
N GLU A 195 5.63 -5.26 19.40
CA GLU A 195 6.77 -4.87 20.22
C GLU A 195 8.09 -5.03 19.47
N ILE A 196 8.29 -6.16 18.80
CA ILE A 196 9.51 -6.39 18.02
C ILE A 196 9.63 -5.38 16.88
N ALA A 197 8.53 -5.08 16.18
CA ALA A 197 8.50 -4.10 15.09
C ALA A 197 8.86 -2.69 15.59
N VAL A 198 8.30 -2.29 16.73
CA VAL A 198 8.61 -1.01 17.38
C VAL A 198 10.08 -0.95 17.78
N GLN A 199 10.61 -1.98 18.44
CA GLN A 199 12.02 -2.03 18.82
C GLN A 199 12.96 -2.01 17.61
N ALA A 200 12.62 -2.70 16.52
CA ALA A 200 13.37 -2.65 15.26
C ALA A 200 13.44 -1.21 14.72
N SER A 201 12.33 -0.47 14.74
CA SER A 201 12.30 0.92 14.28
C SER A 201 13.10 1.90 15.15
N LEU A 202 13.15 1.65 16.47
CA LEU A 202 13.94 2.44 17.42
C LEU A 202 15.44 2.15 17.32
N THR A 203 15.81 0.98 16.79
CA THR A 203 17.20 0.55 16.56
C THR A 203 17.70 0.86 15.13
N GLY A 204 16.93 1.60 14.33
CA GLY A 204 17.39 2.21 13.08
C GLY A 204 16.92 1.53 11.80
N HIS A 205 16.15 0.45 11.93
CA HIS A 205 15.57 -0.24 10.78
C HIS A 205 14.38 0.54 10.22
N LEU A 206 14.26 0.62 8.89
CA LEU A 206 13.01 1.03 8.27
C LEU A 206 12.02 -0.13 8.34
N VAL A 207 10.97 0.03 9.14
CA VAL A 207 9.91 -0.98 9.29
C VAL A 207 8.70 -0.55 8.49
N LEU A 208 8.28 -1.42 7.57
CA LEU A 208 7.02 -1.31 6.84
C LEU A 208 6.09 -2.43 7.31
N SER A 209 4.86 -2.10 7.67
CA SER A 209 3.90 -3.12 8.10
C SER A 209 2.48 -2.77 7.72
N THR A 210 1.59 -3.77 7.80
CA THR A 210 0.15 -3.55 7.69
C THR A 210 -0.63 -3.76 8.98
N LEU A 211 -1.73 -3.01 9.11
CA LEU A 211 -2.78 -3.22 10.11
C LEU A 211 -4.14 -3.19 9.42
N HIS A 212 -5.10 -3.97 9.93
CA HIS A 212 -6.48 -3.97 9.44
C HIS A 212 -7.33 -3.01 10.27
N THR A 213 -7.32 -1.73 9.88
CA THR A 213 -8.18 -0.68 10.46
C THR A 213 -8.90 0.09 9.37
N ASN A 214 -10.02 0.75 9.73
CA ASN A 214 -10.83 1.51 8.77
C ASN A 214 -10.30 2.93 8.50
N SER A 215 -9.43 3.44 9.38
CA SER A 215 -8.85 4.78 9.32
C SER A 215 -7.37 4.75 9.73
N ALA A 216 -6.63 5.78 9.30
CA ALA A 216 -5.21 5.94 9.63
C ALA A 216 -5.01 6.07 11.15
N LEU A 217 -5.80 6.94 11.81
CA LEU A 217 -5.75 7.11 13.27
C LEU A 217 -6.19 5.86 14.05
N GLY A 218 -7.09 5.05 13.49
CA GLY A 218 -7.49 3.77 14.09
C GLY A 218 -6.32 2.79 14.27
N ALA A 219 -5.23 2.95 13.51
CA ALA A 219 -4.00 2.19 13.70
C ALA A 219 -3.39 2.41 15.09
N LEU A 220 -3.43 3.66 15.58
CA LEU A 220 -2.90 4.03 16.90
C LEU A 220 -3.71 3.38 18.01
N THR A 221 -5.05 3.48 17.92
CA THR A 221 -5.95 2.80 18.85
C THR A 221 -5.71 1.30 18.83
N ARG A 222 -5.61 0.70 17.65
CA ARG A 222 -5.40 -0.75 17.52
C ARG A 222 -4.08 -1.22 18.15
N LEU A 223 -3.01 -0.45 18.04
CA LEU A 223 -1.73 -0.76 18.69
C LEU A 223 -1.79 -0.58 20.21
N ASN A 224 -2.43 0.49 20.69
CA ASN A 224 -2.69 0.68 22.12
C ASN A 224 -3.55 -0.47 22.69
N ASP A 225 -4.60 -0.91 21.98
CA ASP A 225 -5.48 -2.01 22.38
C ASP A 225 -4.75 -3.36 22.44
N MET A 226 -3.71 -3.56 21.60
CA MET A 226 -2.82 -4.72 21.71
C MET A 226 -1.93 -4.66 22.96
N GLY A 227 -1.71 -3.47 23.54
CA GLY A 227 -0.86 -3.26 24.71
C GLY A 227 0.44 -2.50 24.42
N VAL A 228 0.62 -1.95 23.21
CA VAL A 228 1.81 -1.14 22.93
C VAL A 228 1.70 0.21 23.61
N GLU A 229 2.71 0.58 24.40
CA GLU A 229 2.69 1.83 25.16
C GLU A 229 2.79 3.06 24.25
N SER A 230 2.04 4.11 24.60
CA SER A 230 1.84 5.27 23.72
C SER A 230 3.11 6.11 23.52
N PHE A 231 4.04 6.09 24.48
CA PHE A 231 5.36 6.71 24.31
C PHE A 231 6.22 5.96 23.30
N LEU A 232 6.06 4.64 23.17
CA LEU A 232 6.73 3.86 22.13
C LEU A 232 6.12 4.16 20.76
N LEU A 233 4.80 4.30 20.67
CA LEU A 233 4.12 4.68 19.42
C LEU A 233 4.53 6.08 18.96
N SER A 234 4.55 7.06 19.87
CA SER A 234 4.96 8.43 19.55
C SER A 234 6.41 8.50 19.10
N SER A 235 7.27 7.65 19.66
CA SER A 235 8.69 7.62 19.31
C SER A 235 9.02 6.74 18.10
N SER A 236 8.20 5.78 17.70
CA SER A 236 8.51 4.86 16.59
C SER A 236 7.84 5.22 15.27
N ILE A 237 6.59 5.69 15.30
CA ILE A 237 5.78 5.90 14.11
C ILE A 237 6.16 7.22 13.42
N VAL A 238 6.43 7.14 12.12
CA VAL A 238 6.73 8.28 11.26
C VAL A 238 5.55 8.63 10.36
N GLY A 239 4.79 7.63 9.91
CA GLY A 239 3.65 7.84 9.03
C GLY A 239 2.62 6.73 9.10
N LEU A 240 1.36 7.13 8.90
CA LEU A 240 0.20 6.26 8.81
C LEU A 240 -0.46 6.50 7.45
N ILE A 241 -0.72 5.42 6.71
CA ILE A 241 -1.31 5.48 5.38
C ILE A 241 -2.60 4.68 5.38
N ALA A 242 -3.76 5.32 5.35
CA ALA A 242 -5.01 4.61 5.07
C ALA A 242 -5.21 4.49 3.56
N GLN A 243 -5.57 3.30 3.10
CA GLN A 243 -5.77 3.00 1.68
C GLN A 243 -7.09 2.27 1.46
N ARG A 244 -7.79 2.62 0.37
CA ARG A 244 -8.93 1.88 -0.19
C ARG A 244 -8.82 1.83 -1.72
N LEU A 245 -9.47 0.86 -2.35
CA LEU A 245 -9.54 0.77 -3.81
C LEU A 245 -10.92 1.20 -4.29
N VAL A 246 -10.95 2.08 -5.28
CA VAL A 246 -12.15 2.43 -6.05
C VAL A 246 -12.07 1.80 -7.43
N ARG A 247 -13.20 1.39 -7.98
CA ARG A 247 -13.27 0.93 -9.37
C ARG A 247 -13.14 2.12 -10.33
N LYS A 248 -12.38 1.95 -11.42
CA LYS A 248 -12.25 2.99 -12.46
C LYS A 248 -13.44 2.95 -13.40
N LEU A 249 -13.96 4.10 -13.79
CA LEU A 249 -15.03 4.20 -14.79
C LEU A 249 -14.57 3.61 -16.13
N CYS A 250 -15.47 2.90 -16.80
CA CYS A 250 -15.21 2.38 -18.13
C CYS A 250 -15.11 3.55 -19.13
N VAL A 251 -13.93 3.74 -19.72
CA VAL A 251 -13.68 4.83 -20.69
C VAL A 251 -14.57 4.75 -21.95
N THR A 252 -15.07 3.56 -22.29
CA THR A 252 -15.91 3.33 -23.48
C THR A 252 -17.36 3.76 -23.28
N CYS A 253 -17.90 3.66 -22.06
CA CYS A 253 -19.33 3.87 -21.82
C CYS A 253 -19.64 4.87 -20.70
N ARG A 254 -18.64 5.52 -20.10
CA ARG A 254 -18.90 6.58 -19.10
C ARG A 254 -19.63 7.74 -19.77
N GLU A 255 -20.61 8.31 -19.08
CA GLU A 255 -21.38 9.46 -19.56
C GLU A 255 -21.18 10.67 -18.65
N PRO A 256 -21.17 11.91 -19.19
CA PRO A 256 -21.08 13.10 -18.37
C PRO A 256 -22.17 13.14 -17.30
N HIS A 257 -21.82 13.54 -16.09
CA HIS A 257 -22.75 13.68 -14.97
C HIS A 257 -22.74 15.11 -14.47
N LEU A 258 -23.91 15.74 -14.50
CA LEU A 258 -24.11 17.06 -13.92
C LEU A 258 -24.38 16.89 -12.43
N LEU A 259 -23.44 17.38 -11.61
CA LEU A 259 -23.58 17.32 -10.16
C LEU A 259 -24.79 18.12 -9.70
N SER A 260 -25.59 17.51 -8.83
CA SER A 260 -26.67 18.19 -8.12
C SER A 260 -26.14 19.10 -7.01
N ASP A 261 -26.96 20.05 -6.54
CA ASP A 261 -26.60 20.93 -5.42
C ASP A 261 -26.22 20.15 -4.14
N GLU A 262 -26.82 18.98 -3.93
CA GLU A 262 -26.48 18.11 -2.80
C GLU A 262 -25.09 17.51 -2.96
N GLU A 263 -24.74 17.02 -4.16
CA GLU A 263 -23.42 16.48 -4.45
C GLU A 263 -22.33 17.56 -4.38
N HIS A 264 -22.63 18.78 -4.85
CA HIS A 264 -21.76 19.95 -4.67
C HIS A 264 -21.45 20.23 -3.20
N ARG A 265 -22.49 20.26 -2.34
CA ARG A 265 -22.33 20.44 -0.89
C ARG A 265 -21.56 19.29 -0.24
N LEU A 266 -21.87 18.06 -0.61
CA LEU A 266 -21.23 16.85 -0.07
C LEU A 266 -19.73 16.81 -0.38
N MET A 267 -19.36 17.19 -1.61
CA MET A 267 -17.98 17.25 -2.06
C MET A 267 -17.24 18.53 -1.62
N ARG A 268 -17.94 19.47 -0.98
CA ARG A 268 -17.42 20.77 -0.53
C ARG A 268 -16.78 21.56 -1.69
N LEU A 269 -17.42 21.51 -2.86
CA LEU A 269 -16.92 22.19 -4.05
C LEU A 269 -17.18 23.69 -3.93
N THR A 270 -16.25 24.50 -4.43
CA THR A 270 -16.45 25.94 -4.63
C THR A 270 -16.99 26.21 -6.03
N ASP A 271 -17.59 27.38 -6.25
CA ASP A 271 -18.15 27.76 -7.56
C ASP A 271 -17.10 27.76 -8.69
N ASP A 272 -15.82 27.98 -8.35
CA ASP A 272 -14.70 27.95 -9.29
C ASP A 272 -14.18 26.53 -9.61
N THR A 273 -14.76 25.49 -9.00
CA THR A 273 -14.26 24.12 -9.18
C THR A 273 -14.66 23.57 -10.55
N ASP A 274 -13.68 23.18 -11.37
CA ASP A 274 -13.92 22.53 -12.65
C ASP A 274 -14.57 21.16 -12.45
N CYS A 275 -15.83 21.06 -12.88
CA CYS A 275 -16.64 19.83 -12.84
C CYS A 275 -16.88 19.24 -14.23
N SER A 276 -16.19 19.74 -15.28
CA SER A 276 -16.42 19.35 -16.68
C SER A 276 -16.12 17.88 -16.98
N LEU A 277 -15.30 17.24 -16.13
CA LEU A 277 -14.86 15.84 -16.27
C LEU A 277 -15.56 14.89 -15.29
N VAL A 278 -16.67 15.30 -14.68
CA VAL A 278 -17.43 14.40 -13.82
C VAL A 278 -18.28 13.46 -14.68
N TYR A 279 -18.19 12.16 -14.39
CA TYR A 279 -18.86 11.11 -15.16
C TYR A 279 -19.59 10.12 -14.25
N GLN A 280 -20.59 9.43 -14.82
CA GLN A 280 -21.35 8.35 -14.19
C GLN A 280 -21.17 7.01 -14.93
N PRO A 281 -21.32 5.87 -14.23
CA PRO A 281 -21.27 4.54 -14.86
C PRO A 281 -22.56 4.25 -15.64
N VAL A 282 -22.43 3.67 -16.84
CA VAL A 282 -23.58 3.20 -17.65
C VAL A 282 -23.55 1.69 -17.79
N GLY A 283 -22.50 1.15 -18.40
CA GLY A 283 -22.34 -0.28 -18.68
C GLY A 283 -22.36 -0.58 -20.17
N CYS A 284 -21.43 -1.40 -20.62
CA CYS A 284 -21.32 -1.92 -21.99
C CYS A 284 -20.63 -3.29 -21.97
N ASP A 285 -20.56 -3.96 -23.10
CA ASP A 285 -19.95 -5.29 -23.23
C ASP A 285 -18.47 -5.27 -22.79
N THR A 286 -17.73 -4.20 -23.07
CA THR A 286 -16.30 -4.04 -22.71
C THR A 286 -16.05 -4.08 -21.20
N CYS A 287 -17.04 -3.69 -20.39
CA CYS A 287 -16.99 -3.72 -18.93
C CYS A 287 -17.97 -4.73 -18.33
N HIS A 288 -18.48 -5.66 -19.15
CA HIS A 288 -19.47 -6.67 -18.75
C HIS A 288 -20.69 -6.05 -18.05
N HIS A 289 -21.18 -4.93 -18.59
CA HIS A 289 -22.31 -4.16 -18.08
C HIS A 289 -22.16 -3.62 -16.65
N THR A 290 -20.94 -3.57 -16.10
CA THR A 290 -20.73 -3.04 -14.73
C THR A 290 -20.59 -1.52 -14.69
N GLY A 291 -20.21 -0.90 -15.81
CA GLY A 291 -19.84 0.52 -15.89
C GLY A 291 -18.41 0.83 -15.43
N TYR A 292 -17.65 -0.18 -15.00
CA TYR A 292 -16.29 -0.02 -14.47
C TYR A 292 -15.29 -1.00 -15.09
N LYS A 293 -14.04 -0.59 -15.24
CA LYS A 293 -12.95 -1.47 -15.70
C LYS A 293 -11.64 -1.08 -15.04
N GLY A 294 -11.08 -1.99 -14.24
CA GLY A 294 -9.88 -1.73 -13.44
C GLY A 294 -10.20 -1.05 -12.10
N ARG A 295 -9.15 -0.78 -11.32
CA ARG A 295 -9.22 -0.17 -9.99
C ARG A 295 -8.07 0.81 -9.80
N THR A 296 -8.24 1.76 -8.90
CA THR A 296 -7.19 2.68 -8.47
C THR A 296 -7.28 2.94 -6.97
N GLY A 297 -6.17 3.34 -6.34
CA GLY A 297 -6.11 3.60 -4.91
C GLY A 297 -6.53 5.01 -4.54
N ILE A 298 -7.22 5.15 -3.41
CA ILE A 298 -7.43 6.43 -2.71
C ILE A 298 -6.76 6.35 -1.35
N TYR A 299 -6.19 7.47 -0.91
CA TYR A 299 -5.24 7.48 0.20
C TYR A 299 -5.51 8.60 1.20
N GLU A 300 -5.25 8.33 2.47
CA GLU A 300 -5.04 9.34 3.50
C GLU A 300 -3.66 9.10 4.12
N LEU A 301 -2.78 10.09 4.01
CA LEU A 301 -1.41 10.02 4.54
C LEU A 301 -1.27 11.00 5.71
N ILE A 302 -1.17 10.46 6.92
CA ILE A 302 -0.90 11.21 8.15
C ILE A 302 0.58 11.06 8.49
N LEU A 303 1.24 12.19 8.66
CA LEU A 303 2.64 12.25 9.09
C LEU A 303 2.67 12.58 10.58
N VAL A 304 3.53 11.89 11.32
CA VAL A 304 3.69 12.10 12.76
C VAL A 304 4.75 13.16 13.02
N ASP A 305 4.33 14.42 12.89
CA ASP A 305 5.11 15.59 13.26
C ASP A 305 5.17 15.79 14.78
N GLU A 306 5.85 16.85 15.26
CA GLU A 306 6.02 17.08 16.71
C GLU A 306 4.68 17.24 17.45
N PRO A 307 3.73 18.06 16.98
CA PRO A 307 2.43 18.19 17.64
C PRO A 307 1.64 16.87 17.69
N VAL A 308 1.59 16.12 16.58
CA VAL A 308 0.92 14.81 16.56
C VAL A 308 1.63 13.84 17.51
N ARG A 309 2.97 13.87 17.55
CA ARG A 309 3.76 13.05 18.47
C ARG A 309 3.45 13.34 19.93
N GLU A 310 3.37 14.61 20.30
CA GLU A 310 3.01 15.05 21.65
C GLU A 310 1.58 14.59 22.01
N MET A 311 0.65 14.71 21.07
CA MET A 311 -0.73 14.23 21.24
C MET A 311 -0.79 12.71 21.46
N ILE A 312 -0.02 11.92 20.70
CA ILE A 312 0.07 10.46 20.88
C ILE A 312 0.69 10.13 22.25
N HIS A 313 1.78 10.80 22.62
CA HIS A 313 2.45 10.58 23.90
C HIS A 313 1.53 10.82 25.10
N HIS A 314 0.71 11.86 25.04
CA HIS A 314 -0.25 12.20 26.10
C HIS A 314 -1.60 11.47 26.00
N ASN A 315 -1.73 10.47 25.11
CA ASN A 315 -2.99 9.74 24.89
C ASN A 315 -4.19 10.66 24.65
N LYS A 316 -3.99 11.70 23.84
CA LYS A 316 -5.10 12.57 23.42
C LYS A 316 -6.13 11.75 22.64
N SER A 317 -7.38 12.18 22.74
CA SER A 317 -8.47 11.48 22.07
C SER A 317 -8.31 11.55 20.54
N ILE A 318 -8.83 10.54 19.84
CA ILE A 318 -8.84 10.55 18.36
C ILE A 318 -9.55 11.80 17.81
N SER A 319 -10.58 12.29 18.51
CA SER A 319 -11.30 13.53 18.14
C SER A 319 -10.38 14.76 18.18
N GLU A 320 -9.51 14.88 19.19
CA GLU A 320 -8.53 15.97 19.27
C GLU A 320 -7.49 15.88 18.15
N LEU A 321 -6.95 14.68 17.89
CA LEU A 321 -6.04 14.42 16.77
C LEU A 321 -6.70 14.76 15.43
N GLU A 322 -7.93 14.34 15.23
CA GLU A 322 -8.68 14.59 14.00
C GLU A 322 -8.91 16.09 13.81
N SER A 323 -9.36 16.81 14.84
CA SER A 323 -9.54 18.27 14.82
C SER A 323 -8.25 19.00 14.42
N TYR A 324 -7.09 18.55 14.91
CA TYR A 324 -5.80 19.09 14.51
C TYR A 324 -5.45 18.77 13.05
N LEU A 325 -5.73 17.56 12.59
CA LEU A 325 -5.31 17.07 11.28
C LEU A 325 -6.21 17.52 10.13
N ARG A 326 -7.54 17.61 10.30
CA ARG A 326 -8.48 17.88 9.19
C ARG A 326 -8.15 19.16 8.38
N PRO A 327 -7.73 20.29 8.98
CA PRO A 327 -7.36 21.48 8.21
C PRO A 327 -6.06 21.32 7.39
N ARG A 328 -5.26 20.28 7.65
CA ARG A 328 -3.88 20.11 7.14
C ARG A 328 -3.71 18.89 6.24
N VAL A 329 -4.48 17.84 6.51
CA VAL A 329 -4.35 16.53 5.87
C VAL A 329 -5.67 16.20 5.17
N PRO A 330 -5.64 16.03 3.83
CA PRO A 330 -6.81 15.55 3.10
C PRO A 330 -7.25 14.19 3.59
N THR A 331 -8.55 14.03 3.79
CA THR A 331 -9.14 12.74 4.14
C THR A 331 -9.13 11.80 2.94
N ILE A 332 -9.28 10.49 3.19
CA ILE A 332 -9.39 9.49 2.12
C ILE A 332 -10.58 9.76 1.19
N ARG A 333 -11.65 10.34 1.72
CA ARG A 333 -12.84 10.71 0.95
C ARG A 333 -12.57 11.92 0.06
N GLU A 334 -11.87 12.92 0.58
CA GLU A 334 -11.45 14.10 -0.20
C GLU A 334 -10.45 13.71 -1.32
N ASP A 335 -9.59 12.73 -1.07
CA ASP A 335 -8.75 12.13 -2.12
C ASP A 335 -9.60 11.43 -3.20
N GLY A 336 -10.63 10.69 -2.78
CA GLY A 336 -11.62 10.12 -3.69
C GLY A 336 -12.36 11.16 -4.52
N PHE A 337 -12.78 12.28 -3.94
CA PHE A 337 -13.45 13.36 -4.65
C PHE A 337 -12.57 13.98 -5.75
N LYS A 338 -11.26 14.11 -5.52
CA LYS A 338 -10.32 14.55 -6.57
C LYS A 338 -10.32 13.59 -7.76
N ARG A 339 -10.42 12.27 -7.52
CA ARG A 339 -10.54 11.28 -8.60
C ARG A 339 -11.87 11.36 -9.34
N VAL A 340 -12.96 11.74 -8.65
CA VAL A 340 -14.25 12.00 -9.30
C VAL A 340 -14.15 13.19 -10.25
N LEU A 341 -13.56 14.30 -9.78
CA LEU A 341 -13.35 15.50 -10.60
C LEU A 341 -12.39 15.25 -11.77
N ALA A 342 -11.48 14.29 -11.67
CA ALA A 342 -10.62 13.85 -12.77
C ALA A 342 -11.29 12.87 -13.74
N GLY A 343 -12.53 12.44 -13.46
CA GLY A 343 -13.25 11.46 -14.28
C GLY A 343 -12.74 10.03 -14.19
N ASP A 344 -11.94 9.71 -13.17
CA ASP A 344 -11.36 8.38 -12.94
C ASP A 344 -12.38 7.40 -12.35
N THR A 345 -13.23 7.87 -11.44
CA THR A 345 -14.22 7.08 -10.68
C THR A 345 -15.51 7.88 -10.54
N SER A 346 -16.60 7.22 -10.14
CA SER A 346 -17.86 7.89 -9.79
C SER A 346 -17.90 8.31 -8.33
N LEU A 347 -18.78 9.28 -8.02
CA LEU A 347 -19.08 9.68 -6.64
C LEU A 347 -19.67 8.53 -5.82
N THR A 348 -20.58 7.76 -6.42
CA THR A 348 -21.22 6.60 -5.78
C THR A 348 -20.19 5.57 -5.32
N GLU A 349 -19.13 5.35 -6.09
CA GLU A 349 -18.07 4.42 -5.74
C GLU A 349 -17.20 4.93 -4.57
N VAL A 350 -16.88 6.22 -4.55
CA VAL A 350 -16.14 6.83 -3.43
C VAL A 350 -16.94 6.74 -2.13
N LEU A 351 -18.24 7.02 -2.17
CA LEU A 351 -19.10 6.93 -1.00
C LEU A 351 -19.23 5.49 -0.51
N ARG A 352 -19.42 4.53 -1.42
CA ARG A 352 -19.48 3.09 -1.11
C ARG A 352 -18.26 2.62 -0.34
N VAL A 353 -17.08 3.06 -0.74
CA VAL A 353 -15.84 2.64 -0.08
C VAL A 353 -15.43 3.56 1.04
N THR A 354 -16.14 4.63 1.41
CA THR A 354 -15.72 5.50 2.53
C THR A 354 -16.79 5.66 3.61
N SER A 355 -17.87 4.88 3.56
CA SER A 355 -19.06 4.99 4.40
C SER A 355 -18.96 4.34 5.79
N GLY A 356 -17.75 3.99 6.27
CA GLY A 356 -17.57 3.39 7.61
C GLY A 356 -16.15 3.42 8.10
#